data_AF-A0A357ZAY9-F1
#
_entry.id   AF-A0A357ZAY9-F1
#
_cell.length_a   1.000
_cell.length_b   1.000
_cell.length_c   1.000
_cell.angle_alpha   90.00
_cell.angle_beta   90.00
_cell.angle_gamma   90.00
#
_symmetry.space_group_name_H-M   'P 1'
#
loop_
_entity.id
_entity.type
_entity.pdbx_description
1 polymer ?
#
loop_
_entity_poly.entity_id
_entity_poly.type
_entity_poly.pdbx_seq_one_letter_code
_entity_poly.pdbx_strand_id
1 'polypeptide(L)'
;MTFQEKLDHLIIEKNTIPEAFVLPALIDQKSYLSDGELITWDGPTHEVFSPICMQTPNGIERIKIGSYPICTEKEAKIALDAACKAYNDGRGEWPTMSVSERIKCVENFITKMLEQKPIVVKLLMWEIGKTYADSEKEFDRTVVYIYATIEALKDIDRDSSRFTIEQGIVAQIRRSPLGVVLCMGPFNYPLNETFTTLIPAIIMGNTLLFKAPKHGTLLHYPMLEAFKSCFPKGVVNTIYGRGNVIIPALMESGKINVLTLIGSSKVANQLKKLHPKVNRLRAILGLDAKNAAIVSKDADINLAVKETVLGSLSFNGQRCTALKTIFVHQSIALEFIELLKEQVAKLQFGLPW
;
A
#
# COMPACT_ATOMS: atom_id res chain seq x y z
N MET A 1 35.36 17.01 -3.10
CA MET A 1 34.53 16.17 -3.96
C MET A 1 33.46 17.04 -4.61
N THR A 2 33.46 17.15 -5.93
CA THR A 2 32.45 17.90 -6.71
C THR A 2 31.07 17.24 -6.56
N PHE A 3 29.99 17.94 -6.91
CA PHE A 3 28.65 17.34 -6.89
C PHE A 3 28.56 16.13 -7.83
N GLN A 4 29.21 16.20 -9.00
CA GLN A 4 29.27 15.09 -9.95
C GLN A 4 30.00 13.89 -9.37
N GLU A 5 31.18 14.08 -8.76
CA GLU A 5 31.91 13.00 -8.10
C GLU A 5 31.06 12.33 -7.00
N LYS A 6 30.31 13.11 -6.21
CA LYS A 6 29.39 12.56 -5.21
C LYS A 6 28.26 11.71 -5.82
N LEU A 7 27.77 12.06 -7.01
CA LEU A 7 26.77 11.27 -7.73
C LEU A 7 27.39 9.99 -8.31
N ASP A 8 28.60 10.09 -8.85
CA ASP A 8 29.31 8.95 -9.41
C ASP A 8 29.59 7.89 -8.33
N HIS A 9 29.82 8.31 -7.08
CA HIS A 9 29.92 7.41 -5.92
C HIS A 9 28.62 6.69 -5.53
N LEU A 10 27.47 7.07 -6.09
CA LEU A 10 26.21 6.33 -5.92
C LEU A 10 26.08 5.18 -6.92
N ILE A 11 26.93 5.13 -7.95
CA ILE A 11 27.04 3.97 -8.84
C ILE A 11 27.87 2.94 -8.10
N ILE A 12 27.22 1.88 -7.65
CA ILE A 12 27.88 0.88 -6.83
C ILE A 12 28.65 -0.13 -7.67
N GLU A 13 29.63 -0.77 -7.04
CA GLU A 13 30.17 -2.06 -7.48
C GLU A 13 29.54 -3.18 -6.65
N LYS A 14 29.37 -4.38 -7.21
CA LYS A 14 28.68 -5.49 -6.53
C LYS A 14 29.19 -5.78 -5.11
N ASN A 15 30.49 -5.61 -4.89
CA ASN A 15 31.15 -5.93 -3.61
C ASN A 15 31.08 -4.79 -2.57
N THR A 16 30.40 -3.69 -2.88
CA THR A 16 30.32 -2.49 -2.02
C THR A 16 29.02 -2.39 -1.20
N ILE A 17 28.08 -3.32 -1.43
CA ILE A 17 26.82 -3.38 -0.67
C ILE A 17 27.11 -3.96 0.71
N PRO A 18 26.78 -3.28 1.82
CA PRO A 18 27.01 -3.84 3.14
C PRO A 18 26.14 -5.09 3.36
N GLU A 19 26.70 -6.11 3.99
CA GLU A 19 26.10 -7.45 4.13
C GLU A 19 24.67 -7.42 4.70
N ALA A 20 24.42 -6.55 5.69
CA ALA A 20 23.10 -6.38 6.30
C ALA A 20 21.99 -6.03 5.29
N PHE A 21 22.34 -5.38 4.17
CA PHE A 21 21.40 -4.84 3.17
C PHE A 21 21.32 -5.67 1.90
N VAL A 22 22.18 -6.68 1.75
CA VAL A 22 22.16 -7.60 0.60
C VAL A 22 20.83 -8.35 0.56
N LEU A 23 20.21 -8.41 -0.62
CA LEU A 23 19.10 -9.32 -0.88
C LEU A 23 19.63 -10.75 -0.99
N PRO A 24 19.02 -11.72 -0.29
CA PRO A 24 19.55 -13.10 -0.25
C PRO A 24 19.53 -13.78 -1.63
N ALA A 25 18.56 -13.43 -2.47
CA ALA A 25 18.41 -13.90 -3.84
C ALA A 25 17.51 -12.93 -4.63
N LEU A 26 17.45 -13.12 -5.95
CA LEU A 26 16.40 -12.53 -6.77
C LEU A 26 15.04 -13.07 -6.32
N ILE A 27 14.07 -12.17 -6.15
CA ILE A 27 12.70 -12.52 -5.77
C ILE A 27 11.87 -12.70 -7.03
N ASP A 28 12.03 -13.85 -7.67
CA ASP A 28 11.20 -14.24 -8.81
C ASP A 28 9.92 -14.91 -8.32
N GLN A 29 8.82 -14.17 -8.35
CA GLN A 29 7.51 -14.67 -7.95
C GLN A 29 6.99 -15.67 -8.99
N LYS A 30 6.83 -16.93 -8.54
CA LYS A 30 6.38 -18.07 -9.37
C LYS A 30 4.95 -18.50 -9.10
N SER A 31 4.25 -17.83 -8.20
CA SER A 31 2.86 -18.15 -7.87
C SER A 31 2.07 -16.93 -7.43
N TYR A 32 0.74 -17.03 -7.47
CA TYR A 32 -0.18 -16.04 -6.92
C TYR A 32 -1.27 -16.72 -6.10
N LEU A 33 -1.84 -16.01 -5.13
CA LEU A 33 -2.90 -16.54 -4.27
C LEU A 33 -4.27 -16.38 -4.94
N SER A 34 -5.00 -17.48 -5.09
CA SER A 34 -6.40 -17.48 -5.53
C SER A 34 -7.13 -18.69 -4.96
N ASP A 35 -8.38 -18.48 -4.50
CA ASP A 35 -9.23 -19.51 -3.89
C ASP A 35 -8.56 -20.34 -2.78
N GLY A 36 -7.67 -19.70 -1.99
CA GLY A 36 -6.95 -20.34 -0.89
C GLY A 36 -5.76 -21.21 -1.31
N GLU A 37 -5.35 -21.16 -2.57
CA GLU A 37 -4.19 -21.90 -3.08
C GLU A 37 -3.15 -20.96 -3.70
N LEU A 38 -1.87 -21.32 -3.59
CA LEU A 38 -0.79 -20.67 -4.34
C LEU A 38 -0.70 -21.32 -5.73
N ILE A 39 -1.28 -20.68 -6.73
CA ILE A 39 -1.31 -21.18 -8.09
C ILE A 39 0.02 -20.88 -8.77
N THR A 40 0.70 -21.91 -9.27
CA THR A 40 1.93 -21.78 -10.06
C THR A 40 1.69 -20.96 -11.33
N TRP A 41 2.66 -20.12 -11.68
CA TRP A 41 2.63 -19.26 -12.85
C TRP A 41 3.79 -19.56 -13.80
N ASP A 42 3.45 -20.10 -14.97
CA ASP A 42 4.39 -20.43 -16.06
C ASP A 42 4.32 -19.41 -17.22
N GLY A 43 3.53 -18.35 -17.05
CA GLY A 43 3.33 -17.32 -18.07
C GLY A 43 4.37 -16.20 -18.04
N PRO A 44 4.18 -15.14 -18.85
CA PRO A 44 5.07 -13.98 -18.88
C PRO A 44 5.18 -13.30 -17.51
N THR A 45 6.36 -12.77 -17.22
CA THR A 45 6.63 -12.02 -15.99
C THR A 45 7.10 -10.61 -16.32
N HIS A 46 6.91 -9.68 -15.38
CA HIS A 46 7.47 -8.35 -15.41
C HIS A 46 8.73 -8.35 -14.56
N GLU A 47 9.87 -8.00 -15.15
CA GLU A 47 11.11 -7.83 -14.42
C GLU A 47 11.07 -6.56 -13.58
N VAL A 48 11.60 -6.66 -12.36
CA VAL A 48 11.66 -5.56 -11.41
C VAL A 48 13.12 -5.14 -11.23
N PHE A 49 13.36 -3.86 -11.48
CA PHE A 49 14.67 -3.23 -11.34
C PHE A 49 14.63 -2.18 -10.24
N SER A 50 15.64 -2.21 -9.39
CA SER A 50 15.88 -1.17 -8.38
C SER A 50 16.18 0.18 -9.05
N PRO A 51 15.85 1.32 -8.42
CA PRO A 51 16.39 2.61 -8.83
C PRO A 51 17.91 2.73 -8.63
N ILE A 52 18.53 1.80 -7.89
CA ILE A 52 19.98 1.77 -7.66
C ILE A 52 20.69 1.25 -8.91
N CYS A 53 21.77 1.96 -9.29
CA CYS A 53 22.60 1.64 -10.43
C CYS A 53 23.93 1.02 -10.01
N MET A 54 24.42 0.11 -10.84
CA MET A 54 25.70 -0.57 -10.66
C MET A 54 26.55 -0.42 -11.93
N GLN A 55 27.86 -0.30 -11.75
CA GLN A 55 28.79 -0.38 -12.87
C GLN A 55 28.93 -1.85 -13.31
N THR A 56 28.64 -2.14 -14.58
CA THR A 56 28.82 -3.45 -15.20
C THR A 56 29.80 -3.36 -16.38
N PRO A 57 30.26 -4.50 -16.93
CA PRO A 57 31.08 -4.50 -18.16
C PRO A 57 30.39 -3.83 -19.35
N ASN A 58 29.06 -3.74 -19.35
CA ASN A 58 28.26 -3.14 -20.42
C ASN A 58 27.90 -1.66 -20.15
N GLY A 59 28.35 -1.09 -19.03
CA GLY A 59 28.05 0.28 -18.61
C GLY A 59 27.28 0.36 -17.29
N ILE A 60 26.61 1.49 -17.05
CA ILE A 60 25.81 1.71 -15.85
C ILE A 60 24.43 1.12 -16.06
N GLU A 61 24.07 0.12 -15.25
CA GLU A 61 22.78 -0.59 -15.35
C GLU A 61 22.04 -0.56 -14.02
N ARG A 62 20.70 -0.62 -14.08
CA ARG A 62 19.88 -0.82 -12.88
C ARG A 62 19.94 -2.28 -12.43
N ILE A 63 19.92 -2.49 -11.13
CA ILE A 63 20.00 -3.83 -10.55
C ILE A 63 18.63 -4.52 -10.67
N LYS A 64 18.57 -5.65 -11.37
CA LYS A 64 17.40 -6.54 -11.32
C LYS A 64 17.31 -7.16 -9.93
N ILE A 65 16.13 -7.08 -9.31
CA ILE A 65 15.88 -7.62 -7.96
C ILE A 65 14.84 -8.74 -7.94
N GLY A 66 14.16 -8.98 -9.05
CA GLY A 66 13.18 -10.05 -9.16
C GLY A 66 12.24 -9.90 -10.34
N SER A 67 11.12 -10.61 -10.28
CA SER A 67 10.05 -10.53 -11.28
C SER A 67 8.71 -10.96 -10.70
N TYR A 68 7.60 -10.53 -11.32
CA TYR A 68 6.25 -10.95 -10.91
C TYR A 68 5.35 -11.32 -12.09
N PRO A 69 4.29 -12.13 -11.88
CA PRO A 69 3.37 -12.57 -12.93
C PRO A 69 2.69 -11.43 -13.70
N ILE A 70 2.58 -11.56 -15.03
CA ILE A 70 1.71 -10.70 -15.84
C ILE A 70 0.42 -11.47 -16.12
N CYS A 71 -0.51 -11.42 -15.16
CA CYS A 71 -1.82 -12.04 -15.32
C CYS A 71 -2.67 -11.30 -16.37
N THR A 72 -3.65 -12.01 -16.91
CA THR A 72 -4.63 -11.51 -17.88
C THR A 72 -6.00 -11.34 -17.23
N GLU A 73 -6.98 -10.94 -18.04
CA GLU A 73 -8.38 -10.91 -17.63
C GLU A 73 -8.88 -12.28 -17.13
N LYS A 74 -8.34 -13.38 -17.66
CA LYS A 74 -8.71 -14.74 -17.26
C LYS A 74 -8.46 -14.98 -15.76
N GLU A 75 -7.22 -14.77 -15.31
CA GLU A 75 -6.85 -14.99 -13.91
C GLU A 75 -7.58 -14.00 -12.99
N ALA A 76 -7.78 -12.76 -13.46
CA ALA A 76 -8.54 -11.76 -12.71
C ALA A 76 -10.01 -12.18 -12.51
N LYS A 77 -10.66 -12.75 -13.53
CA LYS A 77 -12.04 -13.29 -13.42
C LYS A 77 -12.11 -14.50 -12.50
N ILE A 78 -11.14 -15.41 -12.58
CA ILE A 78 -11.05 -16.56 -11.66
C ILE A 78 -10.98 -16.09 -10.20
N ALA A 79 -10.10 -15.11 -9.93
CA ALA A 79 -9.99 -14.51 -8.60
C ALA A 79 -11.30 -13.84 -8.16
N LEU A 80 -11.99 -13.14 -9.08
CA LEU A 80 -13.28 -12.50 -8.80
C LEU A 80 -14.35 -13.53 -8.45
N ASP A 81 -14.44 -14.61 -9.20
CA ASP A 81 -15.43 -15.66 -8.95
C ASP A 81 -15.15 -16.37 -7.63
N ALA A 82 -13.88 -16.59 -7.26
CA ALA A 82 -13.49 -17.08 -5.93
C ALA A 82 -13.92 -16.13 -4.82
N ALA A 83 -13.67 -14.82 -4.97
CA ALA A 83 -14.10 -13.81 -3.99
C ALA A 83 -15.63 -13.74 -3.84
N CYS A 84 -16.36 -13.85 -4.95
CA CYS A 84 -17.83 -13.88 -4.95
C CYS A 84 -18.36 -15.14 -4.25
N LYS A 85 -17.76 -16.30 -4.54
CA LYS A 85 -18.11 -17.59 -3.93
C LYS A 85 -17.85 -17.58 -2.42
N ALA A 86 -16.70 -17.08 -1.99
CA ALA A 86 -16.37 -16.94 -0.57
C ALA A 86 -17.28 -15.96 0.16
N TYR A 87 -17.76 -14.90 -0.51
CA TYR A 87 -18.73 -13.97 0.05
C TYR A 87 -20.15 -14.57 0.10
N ASN A 88 -20.59 -15.26 -0.96
CA ASN A 88 -21.91 -15.91 -1.08
C ASN A 88 -23.07 -14.98 -0.65
N ASP A 89 -23.11 -13.77 -1.20
CA ASP A 89 -24.08 -12.71 -0.83
C ASP A 89 -24.17 -12.46 0.69
N GLY A 90 -23.05 -12.57 1.40
CA GLY A 90 -22.98 -12.39 2.85
C GLY A 90 -23.31 -13.64 3.67
N ARG A 91 -23.54 -14.79 3.03
CA ARG A 91 -23.82 -16.08 3.69
C ARG A 91 -22.62 -17.03 3.74
N GLY A 92 -21.48 -16.63 3.18
CA GLY A 92 -20.26 -17.43 3.20
C GLY A 92 -19.66 -17.54 4.60
N GLU A 93 -18.70 -18.45 4.76
CA GLU A 93 -18.00 -18.66 6.03
C GLU A 93 -17.43 -17.35 6.59
N TRP A 94 -16.70 -16.58 5.78
CA TRP A 94 -16.06 -15.34 6.23
C TRP A 94 -17.01 -14.20 6.65
N PRO A 95 -18.02 -13.80 5.85
CA PRO A 95 -18.95 -12.74 6.27
C PRO A 95 -19.84 -13.13 7.46
N THR A 96 -20.04 -14.44 7.72
CA THR A 96 -20.85 -14.93 8.85
C THR A 96 -20.04 -15.33 10.09
N MET A 97 -18.72 -15.49 9.94
CA MET A 97 -17.76 -15.73 11.02
C MET A 97 -17.92 -14.68 12.14
N SER A 98 -17.73 -15.08 13.39
CA SER A 98 -17.82 -14.12 14.49
C SER A 98 -16.73 -13.05 14.41
N VAL A 99 -16.99 -11.88 14.99
CA VAL A 99 -15.97 -10.80 15.05
C VAL A 99 -14.69 -11.30 15.74
N SER A 100 -14.82 -12.08 16.81
CA SER A 100 -13.68 -12.65 17.54
C SER A 100 -12.84 -13.59 16.68
N GLU A 101 -13.46 -14.46 15.88
CA GLU A 101 -12.73 -15.37 14.98
C GLU A 101 -12.04 -14.62 13.84
N ARG A 102 -12.70 -13.59 13.26
CA ARG A 102 -12.06 -12.75 12.25
C ARG A 102 -10.87 -11.98 12.82
N ILE A 103 -10.97 -11.46 14.04
CA ILE A 103 -9.84 -10.83 14.75
C ILE A 103 -8.72 -11.86 14.90
N LYS A 104 -9.02 -13.10 15.29
CA LYS A 104 -8.02 -14.16 15.45
C LYS A 104 -7.27 -14.46 14.15
N CYS A 105 -7.98 -14.51 13.01
CA CYS A 105 -7.37 -14.64 11.69
C CYS A 105 -6.38 -13.49 11.39
N VAL A 106 -6.77 -12.25 11.70
CA VAL A 106 -5.90 -11.08 11.50
C VAL A 106 -4.69 -11.11 12.45
N GLU A 107 -4.85 -11.48 13.71
CA GLU A 107 -3.74 -11.62 14.66
C GLU A 107 -2.73 -12.71 14.24
N ASN A 108 -3.23 -13.84 13.74
CA ASN A 108 -2.38 -14.89 13.18
C ASN A 108 -1.62 -14.38 11.94
N PHE A 109 -2.28 -13.59 11.09
CA PHE A 109 -1.65 -12.93 9.95
C PHE A 109 -0.57 -11.94 10.38
N ILE A 110 -0.78 -11.14 11.43
CA ILE A 110 0.24 -10.24 11.99
C ILE A 110 1.49 -11.03 12.43
N THR A 111 1.29 -12.15 13.13
CA THR A 111 2.39 -13.01 13.58
C THR A 111 3.25 -13.46 12.40
N LYS A 112 2.62 -14.01 11.35
CA LYS A 112 3.34 -14.44 10.14
C LYS A 112 3.94 -13.29 9.35
N MET A 113 3.28 -12.14 9.32
CA MET A 113 3.80 -10.94 8.68
C MET A 113 5.10 -10.48 9.36
N LEU A 114 5.16 -10.48 10.70
CA LEU A 114 6.35 -10.12 11.48
C LEU A 114 7.55 -11.02 11.16
N GLU A 115 7.33 -12.33 10.94
CA GLU A 115 8.38 -13.27 10.49
C GLU A 115 8.99 -12.84 9.15
N GLN A 116 8.22 -12.16 8.28
CA GLN A 116 8.67 -11.67 6.98
C GLN A 116 9.27 -10.25 7.03
N LYS A 117 9.29 -9.57 8.20
CA LYS A 117 9.82 -8.20 8.33
C LYS A 117 11.20 -8.02 7.68
N PRO A 118 12.21 -8.89 7.92
CA PRO A 118 13.56 -8.67 7.38
C PRO A 118 13.60 -8.60 5.85
N ILE A 119 12.85 -9.46 5.16
CA ILE A 119 12.82 -9.47 3.70
C ILE A 119 11.92 -8.35 3.14
N VAL A 120 10.78 -8.08 3.77
CA VAL A 120 9.86 -7.01 3.33
C VAL A 120 10.50 -5.64 3.41
N VAL A 121 11.23 -5.35 4.50
CA VAL A 121 11.95 -4.07 4.68
C VAL A 121 13.03 -3.90 3.60
N LYS A 122 13.80 -4.95 3.31
CA LYS A 122 14.79 -4.91 2.22
C LYS A 122 14.13 -4.68 0.86
N LEU A 123 12.99 -5.32 0.59
CA LEU A 123 12.29 -5.15 -0.69
C LEU A 123 11.69 -3.75 -0.85
N LEU A 124 11.16 -3.14 0.22
CA LEU A 124 10.78 -1.71 0.21
C LEU A 124 11.98 -0.83 -0.16
N MET A 125 13.12 -1.05 0.50
CA MET A 125 14.33 -0.28 0.26
C MET A 125 14.83 -0.45 -1.19
N TRP A 126 14.99 -1.69 -1.65
CA TRP A 126 15.54 -2.01 -2.96
C TRP A 126 14.60 -1.68 -4.11
N GLU A 127 13.28 -1.87 -3.97
CA GLU A 127 12.34 -1.71 -5.07
C GLU A 127 11.89 -0.25 -5.25
N ILE A 128 11.63 0.48 -4.16
CA ILE A 128 11.09 1.84 -4.21
C ILE A 128 12.06 2.92 -3.70
N GLY A 129 13.29 2.55 -3.35
CA GLY A 129 14.36 3.50 -2.99
C GLY A 129 14.12 4.25 -1.69
N LYS A 130 13.33 3.66 -0.77
CA LYS A 130 13.12 4.19 0.58
C LYS A 130 14.33 3.85 1.42
N THR A 131 14.73 4.71 2.36
CA THR A 131 15.83 4.34 3.26
C THR A 131 15.48 3.09 4.06
N TYR A 132 16.47 2.32 4.52
CA TYR A 132 16.23 1.15 5.35
C TYR A 132 15.42 1.52 6.59
N ALA A 133 15.82 2.58 7.30
CA ALA A 133 15.14 3.07 8.48
C ALA A 133 13.68 3.49 8.20
N ASP A 134 13.40 4.16 7.07
CA ASP A 134 12.02 4.53 6.73
C ASP A 134 11.20 3.34 6.23
N SER A 135 11.85 2.32 5.66
CA SER A 135 11.22 1.05 5.29
C SER A 135 10.81 0.25 6.53
N GLU A 136 11.66 0.22 7.57
CA GLU A 136 11.32 -0.36 8.87
C GLU A 136 10.16 0.39 9.53
N LYS A 137 10.22 1.73 9.56
CA LYS A 137 9.12 2.54 10.10
C LYS A 137 7.80 2.30 9.36
N GLU A 138 7.82 2.14 8.03
CA GLU A 138 6.61 1.81 7.27
C GLU A 138 6.03 0.46 7.70
N PHE A 139 6.89 -0.56 7.84
CA PHE A 139 6.47 -1.87 8.29
C PHE A 139 5.85 -1.82 9.70
N ASP A 140 6.56 -1.20 10.65
CA ASP A 140 6.13 -1.12 12.05
C ASP A 140 4.85 -0.31 12.19
N ARG A 141 4.73 0.82 11.47
CA ARG A 141 3.50 1.61 11.41
C ARG A 141 2.32 0.81 10.85
N THR A 142 2.58 -0.10 9.92
CA THR A 142 1.54 -1.00 9.38
C THR A 142 1.03 -1.94 10.44
N VAL A 143 1.92 -2.56 11.23
CA VAL A 143 1.53 -3.43 12.34
C VAL A 143 0.72 -2.66 13.39
N VAL A 144 1.19 -1.47 13.79
CA VAL A 144 0.46 -0.59 14.73
C VAL A 144 -0.94 -0.25 14.21
N TYR A 145 -1.06 0.08 12.92
CA TYR A 145 -2.35 0.38 12.30
C TYR A 145 -3.30 -0.83 12.31
N ILE A 146 -2.80 -2.04 12.08
CA ILE A 146 -3.62 -3.26 12.14
C ILE A 146 -4.18 -3.44 13.56
N TYR A 147 -3.36 -3.31 14.60
CA TYR A 147 -3.83 -3.40 15.99
C TYR A 147 -4.85 -2.31 16.32
N ALA A 148 -4.61 -1.06 15.90
CA ALA A 148 -5.58 0.02 16.08
C ALA A 148 -6.92 -0.27 15.37
N THR A 149 -6.87 -0.93 14.19
CA THR A 149 -8.06 -1.34 13.45
C THR A 149 -8.83 -2.45 14.17
N ILE A 150 -8.13 -3.39 14.81
CA ILE A 150 -8.75 -4.43 15.66
C ILE A 150 -9.47 -3.78 16.85
N GLU A 151 -8.83 -2.85 17.55
CA GLU A 151 -9.45 -2.16 18.69
C GLU A 151 -10.68 -1.34 18.25
N ALA A 152 -10.57 -0.61 17.14
CA ALA A 152 -11.72 0.11 16.57
C ALA A 152 -12.89 -0.83 16.22
N LEU A 153 -12.62 -2.05 15.73
CA LEU A 153 -13.66 -3.05 15.46
C LEU A 153 -14.31 -3.55 16.76
N LYS A 154 -13.52 -3.79 17.82
CA LYS A 154 -14.06 -4.22 19.13
C LYS A 154 -15.01 -3.18 19.71
N ASP A 155 -14.71 -1.90 19.54
CA ASP A 155 -15.59 -0.81 19.97
C ASP A 155 -16.89 -0.79 19.16
N ILE A 156 -16.81 -0.91 17.83
CA ILE A 156 -18.00 -1.00 16.96
C ILE A 156 -18.88 -2.20 17.32
N ASP A 157 -18.28 -3.36 17.60
CA ASP A 157 -19.01 -4.58 17.98
C ASP A 157 -19.70 -4.42 19.34
N ARG A 158 -19.00 -3.84 20.33
CA ARG A 158 -19.57 -3.53 21.66
C ARG A 158 -20.75 -2.57 21.55
N ASP A 159 -20.65 -1.53 20.73
CA ASP A 159 -21.76 -0.60 20.52
C ASP A 159 -22.94 -1.29 19.82
N SER A 160 -22.66 -2.20 18.87
CA SER A 160 -23.67 -2.98 18.15
C SER A 160 -24.42 -3.98 19.04
N SER A 161 -23.89 -4.30 20.22
CA SER A 161 -24.56 -5.19 21.20
C SER A 161 -25.72 -4.54 21.95
N ARG A 162 -25.86 -3.20 21.88
CA ARG A 162 -26.86 -2.43 22.63
C ARG A 162 -28.17 -2.32 21.85
N PHE A 163 -29.27 -2.21 22.59
CA PHE A 163 -30.58 -1.83 22.07
C PHE A 163 -30.86 -0.36 22.35
N THR A 164 -31.46 0.33 21.39
CA THR A 164 -31.99 1.69 21.54
C THR A 164 -33.51 1.62 21.49
N ILE A 165 -34.20 2.33 22.40
CA ILE A 165 -35.66 2.42 22.39
C ILE A 165 -36.04 3.85 22.05
N GLU A 166 -36.73 4.02 20.92
CA GLU A 166 -37.20 5.32 20.48
C GLU A 166 -38.67 5.20 20.05
N GLN A 167 -39.54 6.04 20.62
CA GLN A 167 -41.00 6.00 20.38
C GLN A 167 -41.63 4.61 20.58
N GLY A 168 -41.09 3.81 21.50
CA GLY A 168 -41.56 2.44 21.78
C GLY A 168 -41.02 1.36 20.81
N ILE A 169 -40.18 1.73 19.83
CA ILE A 169 -39.52 0.80 18.92
C ILE A 169 -38.16 0.41 19.50
N VAL A 170 -37.95 -0.90 19.69
CA VAL A 170 -36.66 -1.46 20.08
C VAL A 170 -35.84 -1.70 18.82
N ALA A 171 -34.72 -0.98 18.67
CA ALA A 171 -33.81 -1.10 17.54
C ALA A 171 -32.44 -1.60 17.99
N GLN A 172 -31.87 -2.53 17.23
CA GLN A 172 -30.45 -2.90 17.32
C GLN A 172 -29.77 -2.52 16.01
N ILE A 173 -28.67 -1.78 16.10
CA ILE A 173 -27.91 -1.34 14.93
C ILE A 173 -26.65 -2.17 14.84
N ARG A 174 -26.43 -2.83 13.70
CA ARG A 174 -25.20 -3.58 13.42
C ARG A 174 -24.60 -3.13 12.10
N ARG A 175 -23.28 -3.30 11.97
CA ARG A 175 -22.55 -3.08 10.72
C ARG A 175 -22.28 -4.43 10.05
N SER A 176 -22.63 -4.55 8.77
CA SER A 176 -22.41 -5.76 7.96
C SER A 176 -21.39 -5.48 6.85
N PRO A 177 -20.69 -6.51 6.34
CA PRO A 177 -19.82 -6.36 5.19
C PRO A 177 -20.57 -5.84 3.96
N LEU A 178 -19.84 -5.18 3.08
CA LEU A 178 -20.36 -4.60 1.84
C LEU A 178 -20.31 -5.58 0.67
N GLY A 179 -19.34 -6.51 0.66
CA GLY A 179 -19.19 -7.55 -0.36
C GLY A 179 -17.77 -7.72 -0.85
N VAL A 180 -17.62 -7.82 -2.17
CA VAL A 180 -16.32 -7.97 -2.82
C VAL A 180 -15.64 -6.60 -2.95
N VAL A 181 -14.43 -6.50 -2.42
CA VAL A 181 -13.64 -5.27 -2.41
C VAL A 181 -12.46 -5.41 -3.37
N LEU A 182 -12.38 -4.52 -4.35
CA LEU A 182 -11.18 -4.36 -5.17
C LEU A 182 -10.24 -3.37 -4.48
N CYS A 183 -9.09 -3.87 -4.03
CA CYS A 183 -8.08 -3.10 -3.30
C CYS A 183 -6.88 -2.78 -4.18
N MET A 184 -6.63 -1.48 -4.38
CA MET A 184 -5.56 -0.94 -5.22
C MET A 184 -4.74 0.10 -4.44
N GLY A 185 -3.61 -0.33 -3.90
CA GLY A 185 -2.67 0.54 -3.18
C GLY A 185 -1.72 1.32 -4.08
N PRO A 186 -1.02 2.34 -3.54
CA PRO A 186 -0.13 3.18 -4.29
C PRO A 186 1.30 2.60 -4.33
N PHE A 187 2.16 3.20 -5.14
CA PHE A 187 3.55 2.75 -5.28
C PHE A 187 4.50 3.28 -4.19
N ASN A 188 4.13 4.37 -3.52
CA ASN A 188 5.02 5.12 -2.64
C ASN A 188 5.06 4.58 -1.20
N TYR A 189 3.94 4.03 -0.72
CA TYR A 189 3.82 3.28 0.54
C TYR A 189 3.07 1.98 0.26
N PRO A 190 3.68 1.09 -0.54
CA PRO A 190 3.03 -0.08 -1.11
C PRO A 190 2.63 -1.10 -0.04
N LEU A 191 3.23 -1.05 1.16
CA LEU A 191 2.79 -1.84 2.30
C LEU A 191 1.72 -1.07 3.09
N ASN A 192 2.10 0.07 3.68
CA ASN A 192 1.26 0.73 4.69
C ASN A 192 -0.06 1.25 4.12
N GLU A 193 -0.02 2.06 3.06
CA GLU A 193 -1.22 2.65 2.46
C GLU A 193 -2.14 1.57 1.88
N THR A 194 -1.58 0.53 1.25
CA THR A 194 -2.35 -0.63 0.80
C THR A 194 -3.10 -1.27 1.98
N PHE A 195 -2.40 -1.51 3.08
CA PHE A 195 -2.96 -2.19 4.26
C PHE A 195 -3.96 -1.30 5.01
N THR A 196 -3.86 0.03 4.89
CA THR A 196 -4.85 0.93 5.50
C THR A 196 -6.26 0.75 4.95
N THR A 197 -6.41 0.25 3.72
CA THR A 197 -7.72 -0.07 3.14
C THR A 197 -8.02 -1.56 3.14
N LEU A 198 -7.00 -2.41 3.00
CA LEU A 198 -7.13 -3.86 2.96
C LEU A 198 -7.62 -4.43 4.29
N ILE A 199 -6.99 -4.04 5.40
CA ILE A 199 -7.24 -4.58 6.74
C ILE A 199 -8.64 -4.24 7.27
N PRO A 200 -9.10 -2.98 7.25
CA PRO A 200 -10.48 -2.69 7.65
C PRO A 200 -11.51 -3.36 6.74
N ALA A 201 -11.21 -3.53 5.45
CA ALA A 201 -12.10 -4.25 4.54
C ALA A 201 -12.24 -5.73 4.94
N ILE A 202 -11.13 -6.47 5.05
CA ILE A 202 -11.18 -7.90 5.33
C ILE A 202 -11.74 -8.19 6.72
N ILE A 203 -11.34 -7.45 7.75
CA ILE A 203 -11.75 -7.72 9.14
C ILE A 203 -13.24 -7.42 9.38
N MET A 204 -13.86 -6.57 8.55
CA MET A 204 -15.30 -6.33 8.55
C MET A 204 -16.11 -7.45 7.86
N GLY A 205 -15.46 -8.51 7.36
CA GLY A 205 -16.11 -9.65 6.73
C GLY A 205 -16.24 -9.56 5.20
N ASN A 206 -15.57 -8.59 4.56
CA ASN A 206 -15.53 -8.50 3.09
C ASN A 206 -14.54 -9.51 2.51
N THR A 207 -14.73 -9.89 1.25
CA THR A 207 -13.73 -10.64 0.46
C THR A 207 -12.96 -9.69 -0.45
N LEU A 208 -11.73 -10.04 -0.78
CA LEU A 208 -10.77 -9.14 -1.40
C LEU A 208 -10.28 -9.64 -2.76
N LEU A 209 -10.24 -8.70 -3.71
CA LEU A 209 -9.32 -8.71 -4.83
C LEU A 209 -8.20 -7.71 -4.57
N PHE A 210 -7.04 -8.22 -4.20
CA PHE A 210 -5.85 -7.41 -3.98
C PHE A 210 -5.05 -7.28 -5.28
N LYS A 211 -5.17 -6.13 -5.95
CA LYS A 211 -4.29 -5.79 -7.07
C LYS A 211 -3.01 -5.17 -6.54
N ALA A 212 -1.89 -5.89 -6.71
CA ALA A 212 -0.60 -5.38 -6.25
C ALA A 212 -0.22 -4.05 -6.96
N PRO A 213 0.45 -3.11 -6.27
CA PRO A 213 0.95 -1.89 -6.90
C PRO A 213 1.90 -2.18 -8.07
N LYS A 214 2.16 -1.18 -8.92
CA LYS A 214 3.11 -1.32 -10.06
C LYS A 214 4.58 -1.38 -9.61
N HIS A 215 4.93 -0.59 -8.60
CA HIS A 215 6.22 -0.61 -7.91
C HIS A 215 5.95 -0.88 -6.43
N GLY A 216 6.87 -1.59 -5.78
CA GLY A 216 6.64 -2.16 -4.45
C GLY A 216 5.82 -3.45 -4.50
N THR A 217 5.89 -4.20 -5.60
CA THR A 217 5.13 -5.44 -5.79
C THR A 217 5.75 -6.62 -5.04
N LEU A 218 7.08 -6.74 -5.07
CA LEU A 218 7.78 -7.97 -4.64
C LEU A 218 7.65 -8.21 -3.14
N LEU A 219 7.50 -7.15 -2.35
CA LEU A 219 7.33 -7.23 -0.90
C LEU A 219 6.09 -8.05 -0.49
N HIS A 220 5.10 -8.18 -1.37
CA HIS A 220 3.89 -8.95 -1.10
C HIS A 220 4.09 -10.46 -1.31
N TYR A 221 5.10 -10.88 -2.07
CA TYR A 221 5.30 -12.30 -2.37
C TYR A 221 5.62 -13.15 -1.13
N PRO A 222 6.55 -12.75 -0.23
CA PRO A 222 6.79 -13.48 1.02
C PRO A 222 5.55 -13.58 1.93
N MET A 223 4.61 -12.65 1.80
CA MET A 223 3.38 -12.62 2.61
C MET A 223 2.25 -13.49 2.04
N LEU A 224 2.37 -14.06 0.83
CA LEU A 224 1.29 -14.86 0.24
C LEU A 224 0.94 -16.09 1.09
N GLU A 225 1.93 -16.74 1.70
CA GLU A 225 1.68 -17.89 2.58
C GLU A 225 0.97 -17.46 3.86
N ALA A 226 1.25 -16.27 4.38
CA ALA A 226 0.52 -15.70 5.52
C ALA A 226 -0.95 -15.46 5.16
N PHE A 227 -1.22 -14.87 3.98
CA PHE A 227 -2.59 -14.69 3.50
C PHE A 227 -3.31 -16.04 3.29
N LYS A 228 -2.64 -17.01 2.68
CA LYS A 228 -3.20 -18.35 2.46
C LYS A 228 -3.59 -19.06 3.76
N SER A 229 -2.68 -19.06 4.73
CA SER A 229 -2.83 -19.86 5.96
C SER A 229 -3.71 -19.22 7.02
N CYS A 230 -3.93 -17.90 6.97
CA CYS A 230 -4.67 -17.18 8.00
C CYS A 230 -6.14 -16.88 7.66
N PHE A 231 -6.53 -16.96 6.39
CA PHE A 231 -7.88 -16.60 5.93
C PHE A 231 -8.55 -17.77 5.20
N PRO A 232 -9.89 -17.91 5.27
CA PRO A 232 -10.61 -18.92 4.51
C PRO A 232 -10.41 -18.80 3.00
N LYS A 233 -10.65 -19.91 2.29
CA LYS A 233 -10.50 -19.99 0.84
C LYS A 233 -11.32 -18.90 0.13
N GLY A 234 -10.70 -18.24 -0.84
CA GLY A 234 -11.31 -17.17 -1.64
C GLY A 234 -11.52 -15.83 -0.92
N VAL A 235 -11.20 -15.71 0.37
CA VAL A 235 -11.32 -14.43 1.09
C VAL A 235 -10.29 -13.42 0.62
N VAL A 236 -9.07 -13.87 0.33
CA VAL A 236 -8.00 -13.05 -0.25
C VAL A 236 -7.56 -13.65 -1.57
N ASN A 237 -7.63 -12.86 -2.63
CA ASN A 237 -7.14 -13.26 -3.95
C ASN A 237 -6.26 -12.13 -4.48
N THR A 238 -5.05 -12.47 -4.91
CA THR A 238 -4.08 -11.50 -5.43
C THR A 238 -4.09 -11.49 -6.94
N ILE A 239 -4.05 -10.31 -7.54
CA ILE A 239 -4.00 -10.13 -8.99
C ILE A 239 -2.76 -9.31 -9.35
N TYR A 240 -2.06 -9.73 -10.39
CA TYR A 240 -0.88 -9.05 -10.94
C TYR A 240 -1.12 -8.64 -12.40
N GLY A 241 -0.20 -7.90 -13.01
CA GLY A 241 -0.34 -7.43 -14.39
C GLY A 241 -0.82 -5.99 -14.55
N ARG A 242 -1.06 -5.60 -15.81
CA ARG A 242 -1.32 -4.20 -16.19
C ARG A 242 -2.74 -3.78 -15.85
N GLY A 243 -2.90 -2.77 -15.01
CA GLY A 243 -4.21 -2.34 -14.50
C GLY A 243 -5.22 -1.96 -15.58
N ASN A 244 -4.79 -1.33 -16.68
CA ASN A 244 -5.64 -0.99 -17.81
C ASN A 244 -6.10 -2.19 -18.65
N VAL A 245 -5.52 -3.38 -18.45
CA VAL A 245 -5.92 -4.62 -19.13
C VAL A 245 -6.90 -5.40 -18.27
N ILE A 246 -6.63 -5.54 -16.98
CA ILE A 246 -7.36 -6.48 -16.12
C ILE A 246 -8.50 -5.83 -15.33
N ILE A 247 -8.38 -4.57 -14.92
CA ILE A 247 -9.34 -3.93 -14.03
C ILE A 247 -10.66 -3.54 -14.73
N PRO A 248 -10.67 -3.06 -16.00
CA PRO A 248 -11.92 -2.71 -16.69
C PRO A 248 -12.96 -3.83 -16.65
N ALA A 249 -12.58 -5.05 -17.03
CA ALA A 249 -13.46 -6.21 -17.01
C ALA A 249 -14.01 -6.56 -15.61
N LEU A 250 -13.19 -6.38 -14.56
CA LEU A 250 -13.66 -6.56 -13.18
C LEU A 250 -14.73 -5.54 -12.82
N MET A 251 -14.55 -4.27 -13.18
CA MET A 251 -15.52 -3.22 -12.91
C MET A 251 -16.81 -3.40 -13.73
N GLU A 252 -16.68 -3.73 -15.02
CA GLU A 252 -17.81 -3.98 -15.93
C GLU A 252 -18.66 -5.18 -15.51
N SER A 253 -18.09 -6.15 -14.79
CA SER A 253 -18.84 -7.29 -14.24
C SER A 253 -19.98 -6.88 -13.30
N GLY A 254 -19.91 -5.71 -12.67
CA GLY A 254 -20.89 -5.26 -11.70
C GLY A 254 -20.87 -6.03 -10.37
N LYS A 255 -19.85 -6.87 -10.15
CA LYS A 255 -19.66 -7.72 -8.94
C LYS A 255 -18.78 -7.06 -7.87
N ILE A 256 -18.09 -5.96 -8.17
CA ILE A 256 -17.29 -5.21 -7.19
C ILE A 256 -18.22 -4.32 -6.37
N ASN A 257 -18.32 -4.57 -5.08
CA ASN A 257 -19.15 -3.78 -4.17
C ASN A 257 -18.42 -2.51 -3.69
N VAL A 258 -17.10 -2.62 -3.49
CA VAL A 258 -16.27 -1.52 -3.03
C VAL A 258 -15.01 -1.40 -3.88
N LEU A 259 -14.75 -0.22 -4.43
CA LEU A 259 -13.47 0.16 -5.01
C LEU A 259 -12.67 0.93 -3.97
N THR A 260 -11.55 0.36 -3.48
CA THR A 260 -10.53 1.12 -2.74
C THR A 260 -9.37 1.41 -3.66
N LEU A 261 -9.09 2.69 -3.87
CA LEU A 261 -8.02 3.13 -4.77
C LEU A 261 -7.27 4.29 -4.16
N ILE A 262 -5.97 4.11 -3.98
CA ILE A 262 -5.04 5.19 -3.66
C ILE A 262 -4.20 5.45 -4.91
N GLY A 263 -4.43 6.59 -5.58
CA GLY A 263 -3.89 6.87 -6.90
C GLY A 263 -4.49 8.11 -7.55
N SER A 264 -4.53 8.17 -8.89
CA SER A 264 -5.04 9.38 -9.56
C SER A 264 -6.56 9.45 -9.62
N SER A 265 -7.09 10.67 -9.48
CA SER A 265 -8.51 10.99 -9.65
C SER A 265 -9.04 10.62 -11.04
N LYS A 266 -8.21 10.77 -12.09
CA LYS A 266 -8.54 10.38 -13.46
C LYS A 266 -8.86 8.88 -13.55
N VAL A 267 -8.00 8.03 -13.00
CA VAL A 267 -8.21 6.57 -13.01
C VAL A 267 -9.45 6.21 -12.19
N ALA A 268 -9.62 6.78 -10.99
CA ALA A 268 -10.79 6.53 -10.16
C ALA A 268 -12.11 6.85 -10.89
N ASN A 269 -12.18 8.00 -11.54
CA ASN A 269 -13.36 8.43 -12.29
C ASN A 269 -13.64 7.53 -13.49
N GLN A 270 -12.62 7.08 -14.22
CA GLN A 270 -12.78 6.15 -15.33
C GLN A 270 -13.32 4.80 -14.86
N LEU A 271 -12.69 4.20 -13.83
CA LEU A 271 -13.11 2.89 -13.31
C LEU A 271 -14.53 2.89 -12.77
N LYS A 272 -14.93 3.95 -12.05
CA LYS A 272 -16.30 4.09 -11.55
C LYS A 272 -17.33 4.11 -12.67
N LYS A 273 -17.04 4.77 -13.79
CA LYS A 273 -17.94 4.87 -14.95
C LYS A 273 -18.14 3.55 -15.68
N LEU A 274 -17.16 2.65 -15.61
CA LEU A 274 -17.27 1.31 -16.20
C LEU A 274 -18.23 0.40 -15.42
N HIS A 275 -18.48 0.69 -14.14
CA HIS A 275 -19.33 -0.16 -13.30
C HIS A 275 -20.81 0.00 -13.68
N PRO A 276 -21.53 -1.06 -14.08
CA PRO A 276 -22.91 -0.96 -14.56
C PRO A 276 -23.91 -0.52 -13.46
N LYS A 277 -23.51 -0.62 -12.19
CA LYS A 277 -24.33 -0.25 -11.01
C LYS A 277 -23.64 0.86 -10.20
N VAL A 278 -23.34 2.00 -10.84
CA VAL A 278 -22.59 3.11 -10.21
C VAL A 278 -23.19 3.55 -8.88
N ASN A 279 -24.53 3.55 -8.77
CA ASN A 279 -25.26 3.91 -7.54
C ASN A 279 -25.06 2.94 -6.37
N ARG A 280 -24.58 1.71 -6.63
CA ARG A 280 -24.32 0.69 -5.60
C ARG A 280 -22.84 0.53 -5.27
N LEU A 281 -21.95 0.96 -6.17
CA LEU A 281 -20.51 0.91 -5.94
C LEU A 281 -20.12 1.91 -4.85
N ARG A 282 -19.57 1.41 -3.75
CA ARG A 282 -18.88 2.27 -2.77
C ARG A 282 -17.46 2.54 -3.26
N ALA A 283 -16.99 3.77 -3.07
CA ALA A 283 -15.65 4.17 -3.48
C ALA A 283 -14.94 4.81 -2.30
N ILE A 284 -13.82 4.23 -1.87
CA ILE A 284 -12.92 4.78 -0.86
C ILE A 284 -11.65 5.19 -1.58
N LEU A 285 -11.44 6.50 -1.73
CA LEU A 285 -10.47 7.04 -2.67
C LEU A 285 -9.46 7.94 -1.96
N GLY A 286 -8.17 7.57 -2.03
CA GLY A 286 -7.05 8.44 -1.65
C GLY A 286 -6.41 9.00 -2.90
N LEU A 287 -6.72 10.26 -3.24
CA LEU A 287 -6.41 10.81 -4.57
C LEU A 287 -5.28 11.84 -4.55
N ASP A 288 -5.09 12.48 -5.70
CA ASP A 288 -4.17 13.59 -5.90
C ASP A 288 -4.35 14.67 -4.82
N ALA A 289 -3.24 15.21 -4.34
CA ALA A 289 -3.24 16.27 -3.32
C ALA A 289 -2.19 17.32 -3.65
N LYS A 290 -2.51 18.58 -3.34
CA LYS A 290 -1.61 19.72 -3.48
C LYS A 290 -1.62 20.50 -2.16
N ASN A 291 -0.92 19.95 -1.17
CA ASN A 291 -0.96 20.47 0.19
C ASN A 291 -0.22 21.80 0.31
N ALA A 292 -0.80 22.71 1.09
CA ALA A 292 -0.23 24.01 1.36
C ALA A 292 0.28 24.09 2.81
N ALA A 293 1.43 24.72 2.99
CA ALA A 293 1.86 25.27 4.28
C ALA A 293 1.57 26.78 4.31
N ILE A 294 1.12 27.30 5.45
CA ILE A 294 0.89 28.73 5.67
C ILE A 294 1.70 29.14 6.89
N VAL A 295 2.73 29.97 6.67
CA VAL A 295 3.64 30.48 7.69
C VAL A 295 3.25 31.93 8.00
N SER A 296 2.57 32.12 9.13
CA SER A 296 2.11 33.43 9.59
C SER A 296 3.26 34.29 10.11
N LYS A 297 3.05 35.61 10.23
CA LYS A 297 4.06 36.57 10.71
C LYS A 297 4.66 36.23 12.08
N ASP A 298 3.87 35.60 12.96
CA ASP A 298 4.24 35.29 14.35
C ASP A 298 4.71 33.83 14.51
N ALA A 299 4.93 33.11 13.41
CA ALA A 299 5.40 31.74 13.46
C ALA A 299 6.86 31.70 13.94
N ASP A 300 7.20 30.66 14.71
CA ASP A 300 8.60 30.29 14.92
C ASP A 300 9.21 29.93 13.57
N ILE A 301 10.05 30.81 13.03
CA ILE A 301 10.59 30.69 11.68
C ILE A 301 11.51 29.47 11.55
N ASN A 302 12.26 29.13 12.60
CA ASN A 302 13.19 27.99 12.57
C ASN A 302 12.42 26.67 12.55
N LEU A 303 11.39 26.56 13.39
CA LEU A 303 10.50 25.40 13.37
C LEU A 303 9.75 25.31 12.04
N ALA A 304 9.19 26.42 11.55
CA ALA A 304 8.45 26.46 10.30
C ALA A 304 9.31 25.99 9.12
N VAL A 305 10.56 26.45 9.03
CA VAL A 305 11.52 26.00 8.01
C VAL A 305 11.79 24.50 8.15
N LYS A 306 12.11 24.02 9.34
CA LYS A 306 12.41 22.59 9.59
C LYS A 306 11.25 21.68 9.19
N GLU A 307 10.03 22.00 9.64
CA GLU A 307 8.83 21.24 9.31
C GLU A 307 8.46 21.37 7.82
N THR A 308 8.76 22.51 7.20
CA THR A 308 8.57 22.68 5.76
C THR A 308 9.50 21.77 4.97
N VAL A 309 10.79 21.69 5.32
CA VAL A 309 11.75 20.77 4.67
C VAL A 309 11.30 19.32 4.86
N LEU A 310 11.00 18.93 6.10
CA LEU A 310 10.54 17.58 6.41
C LEU A 310 9.25 17.23 5.65
N GLY A 311 8.24 18.10 5.70
CA GLY A 311 6.95 17.93 5.05
C GLY A 311 7.02 17.96 3.53
N SER A 312 7.98 18.66 2.93
CA SER A 312 8.14 18.76 1.49
C SER A 312 8.98 17.62 0.90
N LEU A 313 10.07 17.24 1.58
CA LEU A 313 11.14 16.43 0.99
C LEU A 313 11.30 15.03 1.61
N SER A 314 10.58 14.70 2.69
CA SER A 314 10.52 13.31 3.18
C SER A 314 10.15 12.34 2.06
N PHE A 315 10.89 11.23 1.96
CA PHE A 315 10.77 10.26 0.88
C PHE A 315 10.81 10.91 -0.52
N ASN A 316 11.75 11.85 -0.71
CA ASN A 316 11.93 12.63 -1.94
C ASN A 316 10.67 13.39 -2.39
N GLY A 317 9.81 13.76 -1.44
CA GLY A 317 8.53 14.42 -1.71
C GLY A 317 7.48 13.54 -2.40
N GLN A 318 7.72 12.22 -2.51
CA GLN A 318 6.82 11.22 -3.10
C GLN A 318 5.74 10.79 -2.10
N ARG A 319 5.10 11.75 -1.45
CA ARG A 319 4.01 11.55 -0.49
C ARG A 319 2.79 12.32 -0.97
N CYS A 320 1.61 11.72 -0.86
CA CYS A 320 0.34 12.44 -1.09
C CYS A 320 0.18 13.59 -0.08
N THR A 321 0.73 13.46 1.12
CA THR A 321 0.76 14.49 2.17
C THR A 321 1.92 15.48 2.04
N ALA A 322 2.80 15.34 1.03
CA ALA A 322 3.91 16.27 0.88
C ALA A 322 3.42 17.69 0.61
N LEU A 323 4.09 18.67 1.22
CA LEU A 323 3.86 20.09 0.94
C LEU A 323 4.29 20.40 -0.49
N LYS A 324 3.42 21.09 -1.24
CA LYS A 324 3.64 21.46 -2.65
C LYS A 324 3.59 22.97 -2.86
N THR A 325 3.04 23.71 -1.89
CA THR A 325 2.93 25.16 -1.95
C THR A 325 3.16 25.71 -0.55
N ILE A 326 4.01 26.72 -0.42
CA ILE A 326 4.37 27.30 0.87
C ILE A 326 4.04 28.78 0.79
N PHE A 327 3.03 29.21 1.52
CA PHE A 327 2.66 30.61 1.67
C PHE A 327 3.35 31.15 2.90
N VAL A 328 4.10 32.24 2.75
CA VAL A 328 4.84 32.86 3.86
C VAL A 328 4.44 34.32 3.93
N HIS A 329 4.18 34.80 5.15
CA HIS A 329 3.85 36.21 5.35
C HIS A 329 5.01 37.11 4.89
N GLN A 330 4.69 38.17 4.16
CA GLN A 330 5.67 39.02 3.46
C GLN A 330 6.77 39.55 4.38
N SER A 331 6.44 39.88 5.64
CA SER A 331 7.40 40.44 6.61
C SER A 331 8.53 39.48 7.00
N ILE A 332 8.35 38.17 6.86
CA ILE A 332 9.35 37.15 7.23
C ILE A 332 9.81 36.31 6.03
N ALA A 333 9.30 36.61 4.83
CA ALA A 333 9.50 35.77 3.65
C ALA A 333 10.98 35.66 3.23
N LEU A 334 11.73 36.77 3.26
CA LEU A 334 13.14 36.77 2.87
C LEU A 334 13.99 35.94 3.83
N GLU A 335 13.79 36.13 5.14
CA GLU A 335 14.48 35.37 6.18
C GLU A 335 14.15 33.86 6.07
N PHE A 336 12.88 33.53 5.85
CA PHE A 336 12.43 32.16 5.69
C PHE A 336 13.09 31.50 4.47
N ILE A 337 13.21 32.20 3.35
CA ILE A 337 13.83 31.68 2.12
C ILE A 337 15.31 31.35 2.36
N GLU A 338 16.08 32.24 3.00
CA GLU A 338 17.49 31.98 3.27
C GLU A 338 17.68 30.80 4.22
N LEU A 339 16.91 30.74 5.31
CA LEU A 339 16.96 29.60 6.23
C LEU A 339 16.53 28.30 5.56
N LEU A 340 15.51 28.33 4.70
CA LEU A 340 15.06 27.16 3.94
C LEU A 340 16.15 26.67 2.99
N LYS A 341 16.78 27.57 2.24
CA LYS A 341 17.91 27.25 1.35
C LYS A 341 19.05 26.60 2.11
N GLU A 342 19.41 27.13 3.28
CA GLU A 342 20.45 26.53 4.13
C GLU A 342 20.07 25.13 4.61
N GLN A 343 18.82 24.91 5.04
CA GLN A 343 18.37 23.59 5.50
C GLN A 343 18.30 22.57 4.37
N VAL A 344 17.85 22.97 3.18
CA VAL A 344 17.86 22.11 1.99
C VAL A 344 19.29 21.76 1.60
N ALA A 345 20.23 22.70 1.65
CA ALA A 345 21.64 22.45 1.33
C ALA A 345 22.33 21.48 2.31
N LYS A 346 21.79 21.31 3.52
CA LYS A 346 22.29 20.35 4.53
C LYS A 346 21.80 18.92 4.28
N LEU A 347 20.77 18.73 3.44
CA LEU A 347 20.24 17.40 3.16
C LEU A 347 21.30 16.52 2.50
N GLN A 348 21.45 15.31 3.04
CA GLN A 348 22.32 14.30 2.48
C GLN A 348 21.54 13.47 1.47
N PHE A 349 22.14 13.25 0.31
CA PHE A 349 21.68 12.26 -0.67
C PHE A 349 22.66 11.09 -0.63
N GLY A 350 22.16 9.90 -0.96
CA GLY A 350 22.95 8.69 -0.77
C GLY A 350 22.21 7.45 -1.20
N LEU A 351 22.90 6.33 -1.03
CA LEU A 351 22.31 5.00 -1.13
C LEU A 351 21.35 4.80 0.06
N PRO A 352 20.33 3.95 -0.08
CA PRO A 352 19.24 3.91 0.88
C PRO A 352 19.55 3.10 2.15
N TRP A 353 20.78 2.64 2.36
CA TRP A 353 21.18 1.85 3.52
C TRP A 353 21.95 2.65 4.57
#